data_AF-A0A3N4JVX4-F1
#
_entry.id   AF-A0A3N4JVX4-F1
#
_cell.length_a   1.000
_cell.length_b   1.000
_cell.length_c   1.000
_cell.angle_alpha   90.00
_cell.angle_beta   90.00
_cell.angle_gamma   90.00
#
_symmetry.space_group_name_H-M   'P 1'
#
loop_
_entity.id
_entity.type
_entity.pdbx_description
1 polymer ?
#
loop_
_entity_poly.entity_id
_entity_poly.type
_entity_poly.pdbx_seq_one_letter_code
_entity_poly.pdbx_strand_id
1 'polypeptide(L)'
;MPVLMWISHGERPLRIEELCQALALDPGNIPSQDSVLESCLGLAIVDKETSIVRLTHSTFREYLRSPGILPGAHKMLVEIGLTYLNYEHVKQLPSNSFSALNPPGIPFLQYASAHWGAHVKIELSDRAKLLVLELLSQYGGHVSAPILLKHRAFTRRLFTAPRLFSGLHCATYFGIVDLAALLEVEGCDINQGDPSDSTPLVMKIKMQGPKVVDGNGWVPPPFHILS
;
A
#
# COMPACT_ATOMS: atom_id res chain seq x y z
N MET A 1 -6.73 -3.05 -19.87
CA MET A 1 -5.54 -2.17 -19.92
C MET A 1 -4.99 -1.91 -18.51
N PRO A 2 -4.28 -2.88 -17.91
CA PRO A 2 -3.79 -2.76 -16.52
C PRO A 2 -2.85 -1.57 -16.28
N VAL A 3 -2.00 -1.26 -17.27
CA VAL A 3 -1.08 -0.12 -17.18
C VAL A 3 -1.81 1.20 -16.98
N LEU A 4 -2.82 1.50 -17.82
CA LEU A 4 -3.57 2.74 -17.73
C LEU A 4 -4.33 2.84 -16.40
N MET A 5 -4.83 1.72 -15.87
CA MET A 5 -5.46 1.67 -14.55
C MET A 5 -4.47 2.05 -13.45
N TRP A 6 -3.24 1.49 -13.47
CA TRP A 6 -2.19 1.85 -12.52
C TRP A 6 -1.80 3.34 -12.59
N ILE A 7 -1.55 3.86 -13.80
CA ILE A 7 -1.13 5.26 -13.98
C ILE A 7 -2.24 6.23 -13.56
N SER A 8 -3.50 5.92 -13.86
CA SER A 8 -4.63 6.81 -13.57
C SER A 8 -5.11 6.68 -12.12
N HIS A 9 -5.33 5.47 -11.62
CA HIS A 9 -5.98 5.21 -10.32
C HIS A 9 -5.01 4.97 -9.17
N GLY A 10 -3.70 4.86 -9.42
CA GLY A 10 -2.70 4.75 -8.37
C GLY A 10 -2.71 5.94 -7.40
N GLU A 11 -2.49 5.65 -6.11
CA GLU A 11 -2.43 6.65 -5.03
C GLU A 11 -1.25 7.61 -5.18
N ARG A 12 -0.17 7.14 -5.83
CA ARG A 12 0.97 7.93 -6.26
C ARG A 12 1.46 7.48 -7.63
N PRO A 13 2.22 8.32 -8.35
CA PRO A 13 2.93 7.86 -9.55
C PRO A 13 3.86 6.68 -9.23
N LEU A 14 3.87 5.67 -10.11
CA LEU A 14 4.76 4.51 -10.02
C LEU A 14 5.99 4.73 -10.89
N ARG A 15 7.13 4.23 -10.43
CA ARG A 15 8.31 4.05 -11.27
C ARG A 15 8.10 2.88 -12.22
N ILE A 16 8.78 2.88 -13.36
CA ILE A 16 8.63 1.83 -14.37
C ILE A 16 8.94 0.44 -13.82
N GLU A 17 9.97 0.31 -12.97
CA GLU A 17 10.32 -0.96 -12.33
C GLU A 17 9.22 -1.46 -11.38
N GLU A 18 8.59 -0.56 -10.62
CA GLU A 18 7.46 -0.88 -9.74
C GLU A 18 6.26 -1.38 -10.57
N LEU A 19 5.97 -0.68 -11.68
CA LEU A 19 4.88 -1.04 -12.57
C LEU A 19 5.12 -2.37 -13.29
N CYS A 20 6.33 -2.60 -13.79
CA CYS A 20 6.72 -3.87 -14.39
C CYS A 20 6.51 -5.03 -13.40
N GLN A 21 6.97 -4.88 -12.16
CA GLN A 21 6.80 -5.91 -11.15
C GLN A 21 5.32 -6.10 -10.74
N ALA A 22 4.53 -5.03 -10.66
CA ALA A 22 3.10 -5.12 -10.40
C ALA A 22 2.33 -5.86 -11.51
N LEU A 23 2.80 -5.78 -12.76
CA LEU A 23 2.17 -6.40 -13.91
C LEU A 23 2.68 -7.82 -14.20
N ALA A 24 3.67 -8.30 -13.45
CA ALA A 24 4.20 -9.63 -13.59
C ALA A 24 3.11 -10.65 -13.18
N LEU A 25 2.74 -11.53 -14.12
CA LEU A 25 1.81 -12.63 -13.84
C LEU A 25 2.41 -13.64 -12.87
N ASP A 26 3.73 -13.85 -12.99
CA ASP A 26 4.54 -14.69 -12.12
C ASP A 26 5.77 -13.90 -11.64
N PRO A 27 6.24 -14.07 -10.39
CA PRO A 27 7.40 -13.35 -9.87
C PRO A 27 8.68 -13.50 -10.71
N GLY A 28 8.81 -14.61 -11.45
CA GLY A 28 9.95 -14.89 -12.32
C GLY A 28 9.81 -14.36 -13.76
N ASN A 29 8.65 -13.80 -14.12
CA ASN A 29 8.36 -13.35 -15.48
C ASN A 29 7.86 -11.90 -15.47
N ILE A 30 8.82 -10.98 -15.25
CA ILE A 30 8.56 -9.55 -15.21
C ILE A 30 8.59 -9.01 -16.65
N PRO A 31 7.52 -8.34 -17.12
CA PRO A 31 7.49 -7.74 -18.46
C PRO A 31 8.55 -6.65 -18.60
N SER A 32 9.13 -6.54 -19.81
CA SER A 32 10.07 -5.45 -20.11
C SER A 32 9.35 -4.10 -20.12
N GLN A 33 10.12 -3.03 -19.90
CA GLN A 33 9.63 -1.65 -20.00
C GLN A 33 8.94 -1.41 -21.37
N ASP A 34 9.55 -1.86 -22.46
CA ASP A 34 9.02 -1.64 -23.81
C ASP A 34 7.66 -2.33 -23.98
N SER A 35 7.52 -3.58 -23.53
CA SER A 35 6.23 -4.28 -23.59
C SER A 35 5.14 -3.60 -22.75
N VAL A 36 5.49 -3.05 -21.58
CA VAL A 36 4.56 -2.27 -20.74
C VAL A 36 4.09 -1.00 -21.48
N LEU A 37 5.00 -0.27 -22.12
CA LEU A 37 4.68 0.98 -22.83
C LEU A 37 3.94 0.75 -24.15
N GLU A 38 4.32 -0.27 -24.91
CA GLU A 38 3.65 -0.66 -26.16
C GLU A 38 2.18 -1.00 -25.91
N SER A 39 1.87 -1.64 -24.78
CA SER A 39 0.48 -1.96 -24.39
C SER A 39 -0.41 -0.73 -24.19
N CYS A 40 0.20 0.47 -24.06
CA CYS A 40 -0.50 1.73 -23.86
C CYS A 40 -0.75 2.51 -25.14
N LEU A 41 -0.30 2.04 -26.31
CA LEU A 41 -0.52 2.68 -27.61
C LEU A 41 -0.14 4.18 -27.62
N GLY A 42 0.96 4.55 -26.96
CA GLY A 42 1.45 5.93 -26.89
C GLY A 42 0.74 6.85 -25.88
N LEU A 43 -0.17 6.31 -25.07
CA LEU A 43 -0.85 7.07 -24.00
C LEU A 43 -0.01 7.22 -22.73
N ALA A 44 1.06 6.43 -22.60
CA ALA A 44 1.96 6.45 -21.46
C ALA A 44 3.42 6.68 -21.93
N ILE A 45 4.17 7.40 -21.12
CA ILE A 45 5.60 7.68 -21.30
C ILE A 45 6.34 7.52 -19.97
N VAL A 46 7.63 7.21 -20.04
CA VAL A 46 8.52 7.19 -18.88
C VAL A 46 9.32 8.48 -18.84
N ASP A 47 9.26 9.16 -17.71
CA ASP A 47 10.12 10.29 -17.42
C ASP A 47 11.57 9.83 -17.26
N LYS A 48 12.50 10.39 -18.06
CA LYS A 48 13.88 9.89 -18.12
C LYS A 48 14.71 10.18 -16.87
N GLU A 49 14.35 11.21 -16.11
CA GLU A 49 15.11 11.61 -14.91
C GLU A 49 14.64 10.86 -13.67
N THR A 50 13.33 10.65 -13.56
CA THR A 50 12.70 10.08 -12.36
C THR A 50 12.29 8.62 -12.52
N SER A 51 12.33 8.08 -13.74
CA SER A 51 11.80 6.77 -14.13
C SER A 51 10.31 6.60 -13.83
N ILE A 52 9.57 7.69 -13.65
CA ILE A 52 8.13 7.67 -13.35
C ILE A 52 7.34 7.45 -14.64
N VAL A 53 6.37 6.54 -14.58
CA VAL A 53 5.42 6.32 -15.68
C VAL A 53 4.26 7.30 -15.55
N ARG A 54 4.00 8.07 -16.60
CA ARG A 54 2.94 9.08 -16.64
C ARG A 54 2.20 9.04 -17.97
N LEU A 55 0.99 9.62 -17.98
CA LEU A 55 0.25 9.81 -19.22
C LEU A 55 0.93 10.86 -20.10
N THR A 56 0.82 10.69 -21.41
CA THR A 56 1.36 11.63 -22.41
C THR A 56 0.74 13.02 -22.27
N HIS A 57 -0.53 13.09 -21.84
CA HIS A 57 -1.23 14.34 -21.56
C HIS A 57 -1.93 14.30 -20.20
N SER A 58 -1.91 15.41 -19.47
CA SER A 58 -2.46 15.50 -18.10
C SER A 58 -3.98 15.29 -18.05
N THR A 59 -4.71 15.78 -19.04
CA THR A 59 -6.19 15.65 -19.10
C THR A 59 -6.67 14.21 -19.26
N PHE A 60 -5.83 13.31 -19.79
CA PHE A 60 -6.18 11.89 -19.88
C PHE A 60 -6.41 11.26 -18.51
N ARG A 61 -5.78 11.78 -17.44
CA ARG A 61 -5.96 11.21 -16.10
C ARG A 61 -7.39 11.36 -15.61
N GLU A 62 -7.98 12.55 -15.80
CA GLU A 62 -9.36 12.84 -15.39
C GLU A 62 -10.36 12.08 -16.26
N TYR A 63 -10.12 12.04 -17.57
CA TYR A 63 -10.93 11.23 -18.48
C TYR A 63 -10.91 9.74 -18.11
N LEU A 64 -9.74 9.15 -17.88
CA LEU A 64 -9.62 7.73 -17.52
C LEU A 64 -10.23 7.39 -16.15
N ARG A 65 -10.30 8.37 -15.24
CA ARG A 65 -10.99 8.25 -13.95
C ARG A 65 -12.50 8.45 -14.03
N SER A 66 -13.02 8.87 -15.18
CA SER A 66 -14.45 9.06 -15.35
C SER A 66 -15.17 7.71 -15.22
N PRO A 67 -16.35 7.68 -14.55
CA PRO A 67 -17.11 6.44 -14.37
C PRO A 67 -17.33 5.70 -15.69
N GLY A 68 -17.05 4.39 -15.69
CA GLY A 68 -17.28 3.51 -16.85
C GLY A 68 -16.13 3.44 -17.86
N ILE A 69 -15.10 4.31 -17.79
CA ILE A 69 -13.95 4.25 -18.72
C ILE A 69 -13.00 3.10 -18.37
N LEU A 70 -12.66 2.97 -17.08
CA LEU A 70 -11.85 1.87 -16.55
C LEU A 70 -12.55 1.23 -15.34
N PRO A 71 -13.68 0.52 -15.54
CA PRO A 71 -14.40 -0.11 -14.44
C PRO A 71 -13.53 -1.17 -13.74
N GLY A 72 -13.65 -1.26 -12.42
CA GLY A 72 -12.91 -2.23 -11.62
C GLY A 72 -11.41 -1.92 -11.45
N ALA A 73 -10.98 -0.69 -11.74
CA ALA A 73 -9.57 -0.30 -11.58
C ALA A 73 -9.09 -0.50 -10.12
N HIS A 74 -9.87 -0.03 -9.14
CA HIS A 74 -9.51 -0.18 -7.73
C HIS A 74 -9.49 -1.65 -7.29
N LYS A 75 -10.49 -2.45 -7.68
CA LYS A 75 -10.45 -3.90 -7.48
C LYS A 75 -9.17 -4.53 -8.03
N MET A 76 -8.79 -4.22 -9.26
CA MET A 76 -7.58 -4.78 -9.88
C MET A 76 -6.30 -4.38 -9.13
N LEU A 77 -6.16 -3.10 -8.78
CA LEU A 77 -5.00 -2.59 -8.04
C LEU A 77 -4.86 -3.28 -6.67
N VAL A 78 -5.98 -3.47 -5.96
CA VAL A 78 -6.02 -4.20 -4.68
C VAL A 78 -5.63 -5.66 -4.87
N GLU A 79 -6.26 -6.36 -5.80
CA GLU A 79 -6.03 -7.80 -5.98
C GLU A 79 -4.58 -8.08 -6.37
N ILE A 80 -3.99 -7.27 -7.26
CA ILE A 80 -2.56 -7.37 -7.60
C ILE A 80 -1.69 -7.05 -6.39
N GLY A 81 -1.92 -5.91 -5.73
CA GLY A 81 -1.12 -5.47 -4.59
C GLY A 81 -1.11 -6.50 -3.45
N LEU A 82 -2.28 -7.04 -3.10
CA LEU A 82 -2.40 -8.05 -2.05
C LEU A 82 -1.90 -9.43 -2.46
N THR A 83 -2.10 -9.85 -3.71
CA THR A 83 -1.52 -11.10 -4.21
C THR A 83 0.01 -11.04 -4.11
N TYR A 84 0.57 -9.92 -4.54
CA TYR A 84 2.00 -9.65 -4.45
C TYR A 84 2.52 -9.70 -3.01
N LEU A 85 1.84 -9.03 -2.06
CA LEU A 85 2.24 -9.07 -0.65
C LEU A 85 2.14 -10.47 -0.04
N ASN A 86 1.24 -11.32 -0.56
CA ASN A 86 1.10 -12.69 -0.09
C ASN A 86 2.05 -13.69 -0.76
N TYR A 87 2.93 -13.26 -1.68
CA TYR A 87 3.94 -14.15 -2.23
C TYR A 87 4.92 -14.63 -1.17
N GLU A 88 5.30 -15.91 -1.25
CA GLU A 88 6.15 -16.56 -0.25
C GLU A 88 7.48 -15.83 -0.06
N HIS A 89 8.13 -15.40 -1.14
CA HIS A 89 9.38 -14.65 -1.07
C HIS A 89 9.23 -13.26 -0.42
N VAL A 90 8.03 -12.66 -0.43
CA VAL A 90 7.73 -11.41 0.27
C VAL A 90 7.45 -11.68 1.75
N LYS A 91 6.64 -12.70 2.06
CA LYS A 91 6.35 -13.12 3.44
C LYS A 91 7.61 -13.51 4.23
N GLN A 92 8.60 -14.09 3.55
CA GLN A 92 9.88 -14.48 4.13
C GLN A 92 10.88 -13.33 4.32
N LEU A 93 10.57 -12.11 3.84
CA LEU A 93 11.45 -10.96 4.05
C LEU A 93 11.52 -10.61 5.54
N PRO A 94 12.72 -10.27 6.07
CA PRO A 94 12.87 -9.92 7.47
C PRO A 94 12.11 -8.63 7.80
N SER A 95 11.17 -8.68 8.74
CA SER A 95 10.41 -7.51 9.21
C SER A 95 11.11 -6.73 10.32
N ASN A 96 12.18 -7.30 10.89
CA ASN A 96 12.90 -6.74 12.04
C ASN A 96 14.17 -5.95 11.66
N SER A 97 14.38 -5.65 10.38
CA SER A 97 15.58 -4.92 9.92
C SER A 97 15.22 -3.71 9.07
N PHE A 98 15.87 -2.57 9.35
CA PHE A 98 15.75 -1.37 8.53
C PHE A 98 16.22 -1.59 7.08
N SER A 99 17.26 -2.42 6.88
CA SER A 99 17.76 -2.75 5.54
C SER A 99 16.74 -3.52 4.70
N ALA A 100 15.77 -4.18 5.35
CA ALA A 100 14.73 -4.95 4.70
C ALA A 100 13.55 -4.11 4.19
N LEU A 101 13.49 -2.82 4.55
CA LEU A 101 12.41 -1.94 4.09
C LEU A 101 12.51 -1.59 2.60
N ASN A 102 13.72 -1.66 2.06
CA ASN A 102 14.01 -1.40 0.65
C ASN A 102 14.89 -2.53 0.09
N PRO A 103 14.38 -3.78 0.01
CA PRO A 103 15.18 -4.89 -0.49
C PRO A 103 15.49 -4.69 -1.98
N PRO A 104 16.70 -5.04 -2.45
CA PRO A 104 17.05 -4.97 -3.86
C PRO A 104 16.18 -5.94 -4.67
N GLY A 105 15.77 -5.53 -5.88
CA GLY A 105 14.96 -6.36 -6.78
C GLY A 105 13.48 -6.48 -6.41
N ILE A 106 13.01 -5.71 -5.42
CA ILE A 106 11.62 -5.73 -4.95
C ILE A 106 11.02 -4.30 -4.95
N PRO A 107 11.06 -3.57 -6.08
CA PRO A 107 10.67 -2.16 -6.16
C PRO A 107 9.21 -1.89 -5.76
N PHE A 108 8.27 -2.79 -6.08
CA PHE A 108 6.83 -2.58 -5.85
C PHE A 108 6.39 -2.72 -4.38
N LEU A 109 7.23 -3.29 -3.51
CA LEU A 109 6.88 -3.60 -2.11
C LEU A 109 6.41 -2.39 -1.30
N GLN A 110 7.09 -1.25 -1.47
CA GLN A 110 6.72 -0.03 -0.76
C GLN A 110 5.32 0.44 -1.16
N TYR A 111 5.05 0.48 -2.47
CA TYR A 111 3.74 0.88 -2.96
C TYR A 111 2.66 -0.08 -2.43
N ALA A 112 2.86 -1.38 -2.66
CA ALA A 112 1.88 -2.40 -2.30
C ALA A 112 1.56 -2.34 -0.81
N SER A 113 2.57 -2.25 0.07
CA SER A 113 2.40 -2.22 1.52
C SER A 113 1.68 -0.97 2.04
N ALA A 114 1.93 0.20 1.44
CA ALA A 114 1.45 1.47 1.95
C ALA A 114 0.07 1.88 1.39
N HIS A 115 -0.33 1.39 0.21
CA HIS A 115 -1.46 1.95 -0.53
C HIS A 115 -2.63 0.99 -0.78
N TRP A 116 -2.47 -0.32 -0.57
CA TRP A 116 -3.55 -1.30 -0.81
C TRP A 116 -4.85 -0.95 -0.08
N GLY A 117 -4.76 -0.47 1.17
CA GLY A 117 -5.92 -0.18 1.99
C GLY A 117 -6.72 1.05 1.54
N ALA A 118 -6.11 1.98 0.78
CA ALA A 118 -6.83 3.10 0.18
C ALA A 118 -7.78 2.63 -0.93
N HIS A 119 -7.31 1.69 -1.76
CA HIS A 119 -8.12 1.13 -2.83
C HIS A 119 -9.22 0.18 -2.31
N VAL A 120 -8.97 -0.58 -1.23
CA VAL A 120 -9.98 -1.43 -0.58
C VAL A 120 -11.21 -0.63 -0.12
N LYS A 121 -11.01 0.59 0.38
CA LYS A 121 -12.13 1.47 0.78
C LYS A 121 -13.07 1.84 -0.35
N ILE A 122 -12.53 1.87 -1.57
CA ILE A 122 -13.28 2.29 -2.76
C ILE A 122 -13.99 1.08 -3.34
N GLU A 123 -13.30 -0.05 -3.46
CA GLU A 123 -13.85 -1.27 -4.03
C GLU A 123 -13.24 -2.51 -3.38
N LEU A 124 -14.07 -3.24 -2.61
CA LEU A 124 -13.69 -4.46 -1.92
C LEU A 124 -14.38 -5.68 -2.55
N SER A 125 -13.62 -6.49 -3.29
CA SER A 125 -14.09 -7.76 -3.84
C SER A 125 -13.97 -8.91 -2.83
N ASP A 126 -14.71 -10.00 -3.00
CA ASP A 126 -14.59 -11.17 -2.12
C ASP A 126 -13.20 -11.82 -2.20
N ARG A 127 -12.58 -11.84 -3.38
CA ARG A 127 -11.19 -12.27 -3.54
C ARG A 127 -10.24 -11.37 -2.75
N ALA A 128 -10.42 -10.05 -2.82
CA ALA A 128 -9.61 -9.12 -2.04
C ALA A 128 -9.78 -9.34 -0.54
N LYS A 129 -11.01 -9.59 -0.04
CA LYS A 129 -11.25 -9.93 1.38
C LYS A 129 -10.39 -11.11 1.84
N LEU A 130 -10.37 -12.20 1.06
CA LEU A 130 -9.56 -13.39 1.37
C LEU A 130 -8.07 -13.06 1.43
N LEU A 131 -7.55 -12.32 0.44
CA LEU A 131 -6.14 -11.92 0.41
C LEU A 131 -5.76 -10.98 1.56
N VAL A 132 -6.68 -10.10 1.99
CA VAL A 132 -6.46 -9.25 3.17
C VAL A 132 -6.41 -10.10 4.43
N LEU A 133 -7.33 -11.03 4.63
CA LEU A 133 -7.33 -11.90 5.80
C LEU A 133 -6.04 -12.72 5.90
N GLU A 134 -5.61 -13.29 4.78
CA GLU A 134 -4.34 -14.02 4.69
C GLU A 134 -3.15 -13.14 5.14
N LEU A 135 -3.05 -11.92 4.60
CA LEU A 135 -2.00 -10.97 4.96
C LEU A 135 -2.08 -10.55 6.44
N LEU A 136 -3.29 -10.29 6.95
CA LEU A 136 -3.48 -9.76 8.29
C LEU A 136 -3.26 -10.80 9.40
N SER A 137 -3.49 -12.08 9.10
CA SER A 137 -3.28 -13.20 10.04
C SER A 137 -1.87 -13.29 10.61
N GLN A 138 -0.86 -12.88 9.82
CA GLN A 138 0.56 -12.91 10.20
C GLN A 138 1.22 -11.52 10.11
N TYR A 139 0.42 -10.46 10.13
CA TYR A 139 0.89 -9.10 9.83
C TYR A 139 2.01 -8.62 10.75
N GLY A 140 2.00 -9.02 12.03
CA GLY A 140 3.00 -8.62 13.00
C GLY A 140 4.42 -9.03 12.62
N GLY A 141 4.58 -10.15 11.91
CA GLY A 141 5.85 -10.62 11.38
C GLY A 141 6.12 -10.21 9.93
N HIS A 142 5.16 -9.56 9.27
CA HIS A 142 5.23 -9.23 7.84
C HIS A 142 6.03 -7.94 7.59
N VAL A 143 6.81 -7.89 6.50
CA VAL A 143 7.63 -6.72 6.13
C VAL A 143 6.78 -5.45 5.88
N SER A 144 5.49 -5.60 5.55
CA SER A 144 4.58 -4.46 5.37
C SER A 144 4.33 -3.67 6.65
N ALA A 145 4.38 -4.31 7.83
CA ALA A 145 4.14 -3.63 9.10
C ALA A 145 5.13 -2.50 9.39
N PRO A 146 6.47 -2.73 9.36
CA PRO A 146 7.42 -1.64 9.56
C PRO A 146 7.45 -0.64 8.39
N ILE A 147 7.10 -1.04 7.16
CA ILE A 147 6.93 -0.10 6.03
C ILE A 147 5.79 0.88 6.33
N LEU A 148 4.64 0.39 6.77
CA LEU A 148 3.48 1.23 7.11
C LEU A 148 3.81 2.17 8.28
N LEU A 149 4.55 1.70 9.27
CA LEU A 149 4.97 2.51 10.41
C LEU A 149 6.07 3.54 10.08
N LYS A 150 6.97 3.26 9.13
CA LYS A 150 7.94 4.25 8.63
C LYS A 150 7.25 5.49 8.08
N HIS A 151 6.14 5.31 7.37
CA HIS A 151 5.31 6.42 6.88
C HIS A 151 4.68 7.26 8.02
N ARG A 152 4.69 6.77 9.26
CA ARG A 152 4.29 7.52 10.47
C ARG A 152 5.45 8.22 11.20
N ALA A 153 6.62 8.34 10.57
CA ALA A 153 7.82 8.99 11.12
C ALA A 153 8.54 8.24 12.27
N PHE A 154 8.38 6.91 12.34
CA PHE A 154 9.08 6.05 13.30
C PHE A 154 10.08 5.17 12.56
N THR A 155 11.39 5.36 12.76
CA THR A 155 12.35 4.74 11.82
C THR A 155 13.36 3.77 12.43
N ARG A 156 13.65 3.81 13.74
CA ARG A 156 14.66 2.89 14.31
C ARG A 156 14.26 2.18 15.60
N ARG A 157 13.50 2.82 16.49
CA ARG A 157 12.99 2.20 17.73
C ARG A 157 11.98 1.07 17.49
N LEU A 158 11.36 1.03 16.31
CA LEU A 158 10.37 -0.01 15.95
C LEU A 158 10.97 -1.41 15.92
N PHE A 159 12.18 -1.54 15.39
CA PHE A 159 12.84 -2.85 15.20
C PHE A 159 13.36 -3.45 16.51
N THR A 160 13.46 -2.64 17.55
CA THR A 160 13.89 -3.05 18.89
C THR A 160 12.71 -3.17 19.86
N ALA A 161 11.48 -2.88 19.41
CA ALA A 161 10.32 -2.92 20.26
C ALA A 161 9.91 -4.37 20.55
N PRO A 162 9.52 -4.69 21.80
CA PRO A 162 9.09 -6.04 22.15
C PRO A 162 7.70 -6.39 21.58
N ARG A 163 6.92 -5.39 21.16
CA ARG A 163 5.57 -5.56 20.64
C ARG A 163 5.53 -5.33 19.13
N LEU A 164 4.67 -6.10 18.45
CA LEU A 164 4.48 -6.04 17.00
C LEU A 164 3.24 -5.22 16.63
N PHE A 165 3.25 -4.67 15.42
CA PHE A 165 2.10 -4.00 14.83
C PHE A 165 1.20 -5.05 14.16
N SER A 166 0.12 -5.42 14.85
CA SER A 166 -0.75 -6.54 14.43
C SER A 166 -1.67 -6.20 13.25
N GLY A 167 -2.35 -7.22 12.71
CA GLY A 167 -3.33 -7.05 11.64
C GLY A 167 -4.49 -6.14 12.04
N LEU A 168 -4.89 -6.14 13.31
CA LEU A 168 -5.94 -5.26 13.83
C LEU A 168 -5.51 -3.78 13.84
N HIS A 169 -4.24 -3.51 14.17
CA HIS A 169 -3.68 -2.16 14.04
C HIS A 169 -3.67 -1.71 12.57
N CYS A 170 -3.35 -2.61 11.64
CA CYS A 170 -3.37 -2.33 10.20
C CYS A 170 -4.79 -2.04 9.69
N ALA A 171 -5.77 -2.89 10.02
CA ALA A 171 -7.17 -2.68 9.67
C ALA A 171 -7.70 -1.35 10.24
N THR A 172 -7.30 -1.02 11.47
CA THR A 172 -7.64 0.26 12.12
C THR A 172 -6.94 1.45 11.48
N TYR A 173 -5.66 1.31 11.11
CA TYR A 173 -4.87 2.33 10.40
C TYR A 173 -5.55 2.72 9.10
N PHE A 174 -5.92 1.73 8.29
CA PHE A 174 -6.66 1.99 7.08
C PHE A 174 -8.09 2.40 7.41
N GLY A 175 -8.68 2.03 8.54
CA GLY A 175 -10.05 2.39 8.90
C GLY A 175 -11.07 1.55 8.11
N ILE A 176 -10.77 0.27 7.91
CA ILE A 176 -11.64 -0.68 7.23
C ILE A 176 -12.42 -1.43 8.30
N VAL A 177 -13.58 -0.89 8.68
CA VAL A 177 -14.36 -1.32 9.86
C VAL A 177 -14.77 -2.79 9.77
N ASP A 178 -15.23 -3.24 8.60
CA ASP A 178 -15.67 -4.62 8.40
C ASP A 178 -14.56 -5.64 8.66
N LEU A 179 -13.33 -5.32 8.25
CA LEU A 179 -12.17 -6.17 8.50
C LEU A 179 -11.73 -6.15 9.96
N ALA A 180 -11.82 -5.00 10.63
CA ALA A 180 -11.50 -4.91 12.05
C ALA A 180 -12.48 -5.75 12.88
N ALA A 181 -13.78 -5.70 12.56
CA ALA A 181 -14.80 -6.52 13.21
C ALA A 181 -14.58 -8.02 12.94
N LEU A 182 -14.18 -8.38 11.72
CA LEU A 182 -13.90 -9.78 11.36
C LEU A 182 -12.71 -10.34 12.15
N LEU A 183 -11.62 -9.58 12.25
CA LEU A 183 -10.43 -9.99 13.02
C LEU A 183 -10.70 -10.10 14.52
N GLU A 184 -11.62 -9.30 15.05
CA GLU A 184 -12.08 -9.41 16.45
C GLU A 184 -12.83 -10.74 16.68
N VAL A 185 -13.69 -11.14 15.75
CA VAL A 185 -14.39 -12.44 15.81
C VAL A 185 -13.41 -13.62 15.72
N GLU A 186 -12.32 -13.49 14.97
CA GLU A 186 -11.26 -14.50 14.88
C GLU A 186 -10.38 -14.60 16.14
N GLY A 187 -10.65 -13.79 17.17
CA GLY A 187 -9.98 -13.88 18.46
C GLY A 187 -8.64 -13.13 18.53
N CYS A 188 -8.40 -12.15 17.65
CA CYS A 188 -7.24 -11.27 17.77
C CYS A 188 -7.28 -10.49 19.08
N ASP A 189 -6.12 -10.31 19.73
CA ASP A 189 -6.01 -9.50 20.95
C ASP A 189 -6.26 -8.02 20.67
N ILE A 190 -7.48 -7.56 20.97
CA ILE A 190 -7.92 -6.17 20.83
C ILE A 190 -7.16 -5.21 21.77
N ASN A 191 -6.50 -5.72 22.80
CA ASN A 191 -5.74 -4.94 23.78
C ASN A 191 -4.22 -5.02 23.55
N GLN A 192 -3.76 -5.72 22.51
CA GLN A 192 -2.36 -5.74 22.15
C GLN A 192 -1.89 -4.31 21.85
N GLY A 193 -0.84 -3.85 22.53
CA GLY A 193 -0.15 -2.61 22.17
C GLY A 193 0.74 -2.81 20.94
N ASP A 194 0.86 -1.78 20.10
CA ASP A 194 1.86 -1.68 19.04
C ASP A 194 3.27 -1.37 19.60
N PRO A 195 4.30 -1.14 18.76
CA PRO A 195 5.63 -0.71 19.23
C PRO A 195 5.67 0.57 20.10
N SER A 196 4.61 1.38 20.09
CA SER A 196 4.44 2.58 20.93
C SER A 196 3.47 2.34 22.10
N ASP A 197 3.18 1.08 22.41
CA ASP A 197 2.20 0.64 23.42
C ASP A 197 0.78 1.17 23.17
N SER A 198 0.47 1.52 21.91
CA SER A 198 -0.84 1.99 21.49
C SER A 198 -1.68 0.80 21.07
N THR A 199 -2.80 0.54 21.74
CA THR A 199 -3.78 -0.45 21.26
C THR A 199 -4.45 0.05 19.97
N PRO A 200 -5.15 -0.82 19.21
CA PRO A 200 -5.92 -0.39 18.03
C PRO A 200 -6.93 0.72 18.37
N LEU A 201 -7.61 0.63 19.51
CA LEU A 201 -8.55 1.66 19.95
C LEU A 201 -7.83 2.99 20.27
N VAL A 202 -6.74 2.95 21.04
CA VAL A 202 -5.94 4.15 21.36
C VAL A 202 -5.39 4.78 20.08
N MET A 203 -4.99 3.95 19.11
CA MET A 203 -4.50 4.39 17.81
C MET A 203 -5.60 5.12 17.03
N LYS A 204 -6.82 4.57 17.00
CA LYS A 204 -7.99 5.20 16.38
C LYS A 204 -8.26 6.59 16.96
N ILE A 205 -8.21 6.72 18.29
CA ILE A 205 -8.40 8.01 18.98
C ILE A 205 -7.29 9.00 18.60
N LYS A 206 -6.02 8.57 18.62
CA LYS A 206 -4.89 9.41 18.20
C LYS A 206 -5.00 9.89 16.75
N MET A 207 -5.60 9.09 15.87
CA MET A 207 -5.88 9.47 14.47
C MET A 207 -7.03 10.47 14.33
N GLN A 208 -7.94 10.53 15.30
CA GLN A 208 -9.12 11.40 15.31
C GLN A 208 -8.94 12.67 16.16
N GLY A 209 -7.87 12.75 16.97
CA GLY A 209 -7.60 13.88 17.85
C GLY A 209 -7.40 15.20 17.11
N PRO A 210 -7.57 16.35 17.79
CA PRO A 210 -7.37 17.65 17.19
C PRO A 210 -5.95 17.75 16.64
N LYS A 211 -5.84 18.13 15.36
CA LYS A 211 -4.55 18.44 14.74
C LYS A 211 -3.92 19.56 15.57
N VAL A 212 -2.89 19.25 16.35
CA VAL A 212 -2.13 20.27 17.06
C VAL A 212 -1.44 21.09 15.98
N VAL A 213 -2.03 22.26 15.70
CA VAL A 213 -1.42 23.30 14.89
C VAL A 213 -0.20 23.75 15.67
N ASP A 214 1.00 23.51 15.16
CA ASP A 214 2.18 24.13 15.72
C ASP A 214 2.06 25.66 15.57
N GLY A 215 2.73 26.42 16.44
CA GLY A 215 2.67 27.89 16.47
C GLY A 215 3.12 28.61 15.19
N ASN A 216 3.41 27.87 14.12
CA ASN A 216 3.78 28.35 12.80
C ASN A 216 2.63 28.19 11.77
N GLY A 217 1.45 27.73 12.21
CA GLY A 217 0.28 27.57 11.32
C GLY A 217 0.41 26.39 10.36
N TRP A 218 1.33 25.45 10.60
CA TRP A 218 1.48 24.28 9.75
C TRP A 218 0.60 23.14 10.25
N VAL A 219 -0.34 22.75 9.40
CA VAL A 219 -1.21 21.59 9.60
C VAL A 219 -0.81 20.56 8.56
N PRO A 220 -0.15 19.44 8.91
CA PRO A 220 0.00 18.36 7.94
C PRO A 220 -1.38 17.79 7.61
N PRO A 221 -1.79 17.76 6.33
CA PRO A 221 -2.97 17.02 5.93
C PRO A 221 -2.71 15.51 6.08
N PRO A 222 -3.76 14.69 6.29
CA PRO A 222 -3.63 13.25 6.28
C PRO A 222 -3.26 12.83 4.85
N PHE A 223 -1.97 12.59 4.64
CA PHE A 223 -1.39 12.01 3.43
C PHE A 223 -1.55 12.85 2.14
N HIS A 224 -0.66 13.84 1.98
CA HIS A 224 -0.06 14.09 0.68
C HIS A 224 1.46 13.98 0.85
N ILE A 225 2.04 12.90 0.30
CA ILE A 225 3.50 12.79 0.12
C ILE A 225 3.81 13.46 -1.22
N LEU A 226 4.27 14.70 -1.17
CA LEU A 226 5.20 15.32 -2.11
C LEU A 226 6.15 16.08 -1.18
N SER A 227 7.45 15.84 -1.16
CA SER A 227 8.42 15.77 -2.27
C SER A 227 9.57 14.84 -1.95
#